data_AF-A0A3A6N1X4-F1
#
_entry.id   AF-A0A3A6N1X4-F1
#
_cell.length_a   1.000
_cell.length_b   1.000
_cell.length_c   1.000
_cell.angle_alpha   90.00
_cell.angle_beta   90.00
_cell.angle_gamma   90.00
#
_symmetry.space_group_name_H-M   'P 1'
#
loop_
_entity.id
_entity.type
_entity.pdbx_description
1 polymer ?
#
loop_
_entity_poly.entity_id
_entity_poly.type
_entity_poly.pdbx_seq_one_letter_code
_entity_poly.pdbx_strand_id
1 'polypeptide(L)' 'MGDIQSVPGLSANLKKAVCWIGETVREHPDIQRDQIINEAELRFDLTPRECEFLNQNFLKFTDQRPC' A
#
# COMPACT_ATOMS: atom_id res chain seq x y z
N MET A 1 -10.68 11.65 20.76
CA MET A 1 -9.21 11.80 20.70
C MET A 1 -8.75 10.92 19.54
N GLY A 2 -8.21 11.53 18.48
CA GLY A 2 -7.68 10.78 17.34
C GLY A 2 -6.22 10.46 17.60
N ASP A 3 -5.91 9.19 17.84
CA ASP A 3 -4.56 8.73 18.11
C ASP A 3 -3.83 8.61 16.77
N ILE A 4 -3.42 9.75 16.21
CA ILE A 4 -2.42 9.84 15.15
C ILE A 4 -1.09 10.19 15.80
N GLN A 5 -0.31 9.18 16.20
CA GLN A 5 1.11 9.25 16.61
C GLN A 5 1.52 7.80 16.95
N SER A 6 2.53 7.14 16.37
CA SER A 6 3.74 7.60 15.69
C SER A 6 4.26 6.48 14.78
N VAL A 7 4.87 6.85 13.65
CA VAL A 7 5.68 5.98 12.80
C VAL A 7 7.13 5.91 13.35
N PRO A 8 7.48 4.89 14.15
CA PRO A 8 8.79 4.25 14.01
C PRO A 8 8.66 2.73 14.25
N GLY A 9 8.50 1.99 13.17
CA GLY A 9 8.25 0.54 13.20
C GLY A 9 7.01 0.20 12.40
N LEU A 10 7.14 0.25 11.07
CA LEU A 10 6.12 -0.24 10.14
C LEU A 10 5.57 -1.58 10.67
N SER A 11 4.28 -1.63 10.97
CA SER A 11 3.54 -2.82 11.39
C SER A 11 3.92 -3.99 10.47
N ALA A 12 4.13 -5.17 11.04
CA ALA A 12 4.55 -6.34 10.27
C ALA A 12 3.57 -6.63 9.11
N ASN A 13 2.30 -6.29 9.30
CA ASN A 13 1.25 -6.38 8.30
C ASN A 13 1.45 -5.38 7.15
N LEU A 14 1.74 -4.11 7.44
CA LEU A 14 2.03 -3.11 6.40
C LEU A 14 3.26 -3.49 5.58
N LYS A 15 4.33 -4.00 6.22
CA LYS A 15 5.51 -4.50 5.47
C LYS A 15 5.16 -5.63 4.52
N LYS A 16 4.38 -6.60 4.98
CA LYS A 16 3.93 -7.74 4.16
C LYS A 16 3.02 -7.28 3.03
N ALA A 17 2.10 -6.36 3.31
CA ALA A 17 1.23 -5.75 2.31
C ALA A 17 2.03 -5.01 1.24
N VAL A 18 2.97 -4.14 1.62
CA VAL A 18 3.84 -3.42 0.67
C VAL A 18 4.62 -4.38 -0.21
N CYS A 19 5.21 -5.43 0.39
CA CYS A 19 5.95 -6.46 -0.34
C CYS A 19 5.04 -7.15 -1.37
N TRP A 20 3.89 -7.64 -0.90
CA TRP A 20 2.92 -8.34 -1.73
C TRP A 20 2.34 -7.47 -2.85
N ILE A 21 2.00 -6.21 -2.56
CA ILE A 21 1.54 -5.24 -3.56
C ILE A 21 2.63 -5.04 -4.63
N GLY A 22 3.89 -4.88 -4.22
CA GLY A 22 5.02 -4.70 -5.14
C GLY A 22 5.27 -5.91 -6.05
N GLU A 23 5.13 -7.12 -5.50
CA GLU A 23 5.19 -8.36 -6.27
C GLU A 23 4.01 -8.46 -7.25
N THR A 24 2.78 -8.25 -6.76
CA THR A 24 1.55 -8.33 -7.56
C THR A 24 1.53 -7.31 -8.70
N VAL A 25 2.00 -6.07 -8.48
CA VAL A 25 2.08 -5.04 -9.53
C VAL A 25 3.12 -5.41 -10.60
N ARG A 26 4.21 -6.08 -10.22
CA ARG A 26 5.23 -6.55 -11.16
C ARG A 26 4.75 -7.75 -11.98
N GLU A 27 4.06 -8.69 -11.35
CA GLU A 27 3.52 -9.89 -12.00
C GLU A 27 2.30 -9.56 -12.86
N HIS A 28 1.47 -8.63 -12.41
CA HIS A 28 0.21 -8.25 -13.04
C HIS A 28 0.09 -6.72 -13.18
N PRO A 29 0.81 -6.12 -14.15
CA PRO A 29 0.71 -4.68 -14.43
C PRO A 29 -0.65 -4.25 -14.99
N ASP A 30 -1.48 -5.22 -15.41
CA ASP A 30 -2.84 -5.00 -15.92
C ASP A 30 -3.87 -4.79 -14.79
N ILE A 31 -3.58 -5.31 -13.59
CA ILE A 31 -4.48 -5.16 -12.45
C ILE A 31 -4.35 -3.74 -11.90
N GLN A 32 -5.50 -3.09 -11.70
CA GLN A 32 -5.54 -1.77 -11.09
C GLN A 32 -5.06 -1.81 -9.65
N ARG A 33 -4.19 -0.86 -9.31
CA ARG A 33 -3.58 -0.69 -7.99
C ARG A 33 -4.61 -0.59 -6.89
N ASP A 34 -5.75 0.05 -7.17
CA ASP A 34 -6.88 0.16 -6.25
C ASP A 34 -7.37 -1.22 -5.80
N GLN A 35 -7.51 -2.17 -6.73
CA GLN A 35 -7.88 -3.54 -6.39
C GLN A 35 -6.80 -4.28 -5.59
N ILE A 36 -5.52 -4.07 -5.93
CA ILE A 36 -4.41 -4.69 -5.20
C ILE A 36 -4.33 -4.13 -3.77
N ILE A 37 -4.52 -2.82 -3.59
CA ILE A 37 -4.55 -2.20 -2.26
C ILE A 37 -5.74 -2.74 -1.47
N ASN A 38 -6.93 -2.82 -2.06
CA ASN A 38 -8.13 -3.34 -1.41
C ASN A 38 -7.98 -4.82 -1.00
N GLU A 39 -7.37 -5.65 -1.86
CA GLU A 39 -7.01 -7.03 -1.51
C GLU A 39 -5.98 -7.09 -0.40
N ALA A 40 -4.98 -6.21 -0.41
CA ALA A 40 -3.97 -6.15 0.63
C ALA A 40 -4.54 -5.68 1.97
N GLU A 41 -5.48 -4.74 1.96
CA GLU A 41 -6.20 -4.26 3.15
C GLU A 41 -6.97 -5.40 3.81
N LEU A 42 -7.72 -6.16 3.00
CA LEU A 42 -8.49 -7.32 3.47
C LEU A 42 -7.58 -8.49 3.89
N ARG A 43 -6.48 -8.74 3.18
CA ARG A 43 -5.56 -9.85 3.49
C ARG A 43 -4.71 -9.61 4.72
N PHE A 44 -4.19 -8.39 4.87
CA PHE A 44 -3.23 -8.05 5.91
C PHE A 44 -3.84 -7.28 7.07
N ASP A 45 -5.17 -7.07 7.06
CA ASP A 45 -5.90 -6.35 8.09
C ASP A 45 -5.31 -4.94 8.28
N LEU A 46 -5.15 -4.22 7.16
CA LEU A 46 -4.61 -2.86 7.19
C LEU A 46 -5.68 -1.91 7.74
N THR A 47 -5.25 -1.00 8.59
CA THR A 47 -6.13 0.10 9.00
C THR A 47 -6.34 1.09 7.85
N PRO A 48 -7.49 1.78 7.80
CA PRO A 48 -7.75 2.79 6.76
C PRO A 48 -6.67 3.88 6.70
N ARG A 49 -5.97 4.15 7.83
CA ARG A 49 -4.81 5.05 7.85
C ARG A 49 -3.61 4.48 7.08
N GLU A 50 -3.34 3.19 7.22
CA GLU A 50 -2.26 2.53 6.49
C GLU A 50 -2.54 2.47 5.00
N CYS A 51 -3.79 2.23 4.60
CA CYS A 51 -4.22 2.33 3.21
C CYS A 51 -4.02 3.73 2.65
N GLU A 52 -4.46 4.76 3.37
CA GLU A 52 -4.29 6.14 2.91
C GLU A 52 -2.80 6.49 2.78
N PHE A 53 -1.97 6.01 3.70
CA PHE A 53 -0.51 6.13 3.59
C PHE A 53 0.04 5.41 2.35
N LEU A 54 -0.39 4.17 2.08
CA LEU A 54 -0.01 3.42 0.88
C LEU A 54 -0.42 4.20 -0.37
N ASN A 55 -1.68 4.60 -0.48
CA ASN A 55 -2.18 5.32 -1.63
C ASN A 55 -1.40 6.63 -1.86
N GLN A 56 -1.19 7.44 -0.82
CA GLN A 56 -0.44 8.70 -0.91
C GLN A 56 1.04 8.51 -1.29
N ASN A 57 1.71 7.47 -0.80
CA ASN A 57 3.12 7.22 -1.11
C ASN A 57 3.30 6.52 -2.46
N PHE A 58 2.47 5.54 -2.79
CA PHE A 58 2.56 4.78 -4.04
C PHE A 58 2.17 5.62 -5.26
N LEU A 59 1.26 6.60 -5.13
CA LEU A 59 0.96 7.55 -6.21
C LEU A 59 2.21 8.36 -6.60
N LYS A 60 3.08 8.71 -5.64
CA LYS A 60 4.29 9.52 -5.89
C LYS A 60 5.42 8.77 -6.59
N PHE A 61 5.54 7.45 -6.42
CA PHE A 61 6.61 6.65 -7.05
C PHE A 61 6.25 6.14 -8.44
N THR A 62 4.98 6.24 -8.85
CA THR A 62 4.52 5.70 -10.13
C THR A 62 4.33 6.75 -11.22
N ASP A 63 4.64 8.01 -10.94
CA ASP A 63 4.80 9.09 -11.93
C ASP A 63 6.13 9.00 -12.69
N GLN A 64 6.72 7.82 -12.75
CA GLN A 64 7.75 7.49 -13.74
C GLN A 64 7.16 6.55 -14.79
N ARG A 65 6.09 6.99 -15.46
CA ARG A 65 6.03 6.70 -16.90
C ARG A 65 7.02 7.69 -17.54
N PRO A 66 8.11 7.22 -18.17
CA PRO A 66 8.80 8.09 -19.11
C PRO A 66 7.82 8.37 -20.24
N CYS A 67 7.28 9.58 -20.26
CA CYS A 67 6.83 10.20 -21.50
C CYS A 67 8.08 10.73 -22.21
#